data_AF-A0A7J9D1H4-F1
#
_entry.id   AF-A0A7J9D1H4-F1
#
_cell.length_a   1.000
_cell.length_b   1.000
_cell.length_c   1.000
_cell.angle_alpha   90.00
_cell.angle_beta   90.00
_cell.angle_gamma   90.00
#
_symmetry.space_group_name_H-M   'P 1'
#
loop_
_entity.id
_entity.type
_entity.pdbx_description
1 polymer ?
#
loop_
_entity_poly.entity_id
_entity_poly.type
_entity_poly.pdbx_seq_one_letter_code
_entity_poly.pdbx_strand_id
1 'polypeptide(L)'
;MQKVLSLFQDGFPDFQILANQMTKEHYLNYVRLFFSTILEDEYLYISTPTIGSSFLKDRLSRKKVLVVCDDVSKLSQLEYLFGGNNRLGPESRVIVTTRDKQVLIQYGIDLIYKMEELDDDESIKLFCQRAFKSNHPTEYHQLKLSQMVLSFANGNPLAIKVIGSSLPGKTQSYQESEAKKLKQVPKLDIQKLLKWSFDGLECEEKEMFIDIACFFKGVDRDFVTRIMEACYLSAYSRIENLIDKSLIYVSENKIKMHGLLQQMGWDIVYNESPLEPERRSRLWIPDDIYDVLIENSVRALFISFT
;
A
#
# COMPACT_ATOMS: atom_id res chain seq x y z
N MET A 1 6.63 -0.42 9.38
CA MET A 1 6.39 0.16 10.72
C MET A 1 7.21 -0.51 11.83
N GLN A 2 7.03 -1.79 12.18
CA GLN A 2 7.78 -2.40 13.33
C GLN A 2 9.31 -2.24 13.27
N LYS A 3 9.92 -2.44 12.09
CA LYS A 3 11.38 -2.24 11.85
C LYS A 3 11.80 -0.76 11.99
N VAL A 4 10.90 0.17 11.72
CA VAL A 4 11.13 1.62 11.86
C VAL A 4 10.97 2.02 13.33
N LEU A 5 9.93 1.53 14.02
CA LEU A 5 9.69 1.82 15.43
C LEU A 5 10.84 1.33 16.32
N SER A 6 11.38 0.14 16.05
CA SER A 6 12.50 -0.40 16.83
C SER A 6 13.78 0.43 16.73
N LEU A 7 13.94 1.27 15.71
CA LEU A 7 15.10 2.16 15.56
C LEU A 7 14.97 3.46 16.37
N PHE A 8 13.76 3.79 16.83
CA PHE A 8 13.47 5.09 17.43
C PHE A 8 12.85 5.01 18.83
N GLN A 9 12.49 3.82 19.32
CA GLN A 9 11.85 3.66 20.64
C GLN A 9 12.80 3.90 21.82
N ASP A 10 14.09 3.61 21.67
CA ASP A 10 15.06 3.78 22.75
C ASP A 10 15.29 5.27 23.06
N GLY A 11 14.91 5.70 24.26
CA GLY A 11 15.17 7.06 24.77
C GLY A 11 14.00 8.04 24.76
N PHE A 12 12.75 7.57 24.53
CA PHE A 12 11.54 8.39 24.62
C PHE A 12 10.64 7.90 25.77
N PRO A 13 10.56 8.64 26.89
CA PRO A 13 9.68 8.29 28.01
C PRO A 13 8.20 8.42 27.65
N ASP A 14 7.86 9.37 26.77
CA ASP A 14 6.51 9.60 26.24
C ASP A 14 6.45 9.16 24.76
N PHE A 15 5.87 7.98 24.49
CA PHE A 15 5.71 7.40 23.15
C PHE A 15 4.24 7.24 22.77
N GLN A 16 3.83 7.73 21.61
CA GLN A 16 2.44 7.61 21.16
C GLN A 16 2.30 7.32 19.67
N ILE A 17 1.42 6.37 19.35
CA ILE A 17 1.03 6.01 17.99
C ILE A 17 -0.36 6.58 17.72
N LEU A 18 -0.46 7.40 16.68
CA LEU A 18 -1.70 7.91 16.13
C LEU A 18 -2.05 7.11 14.87
N ALA A 19 -3.02 6.21 14.97
CA ALA A 19 -3.59 5.52 13.82
C ALA A 19 -4.74 6.35 13.23
N ASN A 20 -4.69 6.64 11.94
CA ASN A 20 -5.52 7.67 11.33
C ASN A 20 -6.41 7.14 10.20
N GLN A 21 -7.48 6.46 10.58
CA GLN A 21 -8.71 6.41 9.78
C GLN A 21 -9.75 7.17 10.59
N MET A 22 -10.57 8.05 9.98
CA MET A 22 -11.91 8.49 10.44
C MET A 22 -12.27 9.93 10.00
N THR A 23 -13.56 10.26 10.10
CA THR A 23 -14.24 11.52 9.70
C THR A 23 -13.89 12.76 10.56
N LYS A 24 -14.31 13.95 10.11
CA LYS A 24 -14.02 15.28 10.71
C LYS A 24 -14.37 15.41 12.21
N GLU A 25 -15.42 14.72 12.66
CA GLU A 25 -15.88 14.73 14.06
C GLU A 25 -14.99 13.87 14.98
N HIS A 26 -14.49 12.75 14.46
CA HIS A 26 -13.51 11.92 15.15
C HIS A 26 -12.15 12.63 15.28
N TYR A 27 -11.78 13.49 14.33
CA TYR A 27 -10.51 14.24 14.38
C TYR A 27 -10.35 15.10 15.64
N LEU A 28 -11.37 15.86 16.02
CA LEU A 28 -11.32 16.72 17.21
C LEU A 28 -11.07 15.90 18.49
N ASN A 29 -11.79 14.78 18.64
CA ASN A 29 -11.61 13.88 19.77
C ASN A 29 -10.22 13.24 19.78
N TYR A 30 -9.71 12.82 18.62
CA TYR A 30 -8.36 12.26 18.51
C TYR A 30 -7.28 13.25 18.91
N VAL A 31 -7.41 14.49 18.44
CA VAL A 31 -6.44 15.54 18.76
C VAL A 31 -6.51 15.93 20.24
N ARG A 32 -7.71 15.97 20.81
CA ARG A 32 -7.89 16.15 22.24
C ARG A 32 -7.21 15.03 23.03
N LEU A 33 -7.46 13.77 22.66
CA LEU A 33 -6.85 12.61 23.30
C LEU A 33 -5.32 12.67 23.20
N PHE A 34 -4.80 12.90 21.99
CA PHE A 34 -3.37 13.03 21.73
C PHE A 34 -2.69 14.07 22.63
N PHE A 35 -3.21 15.29 22.65
CA PHE A 35 -2.60 16.34 23.47
C PHE A 35 -2.83 16.13 24.96
N SER A 36 -3.98 15.59 25.38
CA SER A 36 -4.23 15.24 26.79
C SER A 36 -3.24 14.18 27.30
N THR A 37 -2.89 13.20 26.46
CA THR A 37 -1.91 12.17 26.82
C THR A 37 -0.51 12.74 26.91
N ILE A 38 -0.05 13.50 25.90
CA ILE A 38 1.29 14.12 25.93
C ILE A 38 1.44 15.07 27.12
N LEU A 39 0.38 15.79 27.46
CA LEU A 39 0.39 16.80 28.52
C LEU A 39 0.05 16.24 29.90
N GLU A 40 -0.32 14.96 29.99
CA GLU A 40 -0.82 14.30 31.20
C GLU A 40 -1.98 15.08 31.85
N ASP A 41 -2.94 15.51 31.01
CA ASP A 41 -4.04 16.40 31.41
C ASP A 41 -5.38 15.90 30.83
N GLU A 42 -6.07 15.05 31.57
CA GLU A 42 -7.36 14.45 31.15
C GLU A 42 -8.47 15.50 30.95
N TYR A 43 -8.34 16.68 31.57
CA TYR A 43 -9.32 17.75 31.50
C TYR A 43 -9.01 18.77 30.40
N LEU A 44 -8.03 18.47 29.53
CA LEU A 44 -7.65 19.34 28.44
C LEU A 44 -8.85 19.67 27.55
N TYR A 45 -9.24 20.94 27.55
CA TYR A 45 -10.32 21.44 26.73
C TYR A 45 -9.77 22.05 25.43
N ILE A 46 -9.98 21.34 24.32
CA ILE A 46 -9.66 21.81 22.97
C ILE A 46 -10.99 21.94 22.22
N SER A 47 -11.53 23.16 22.17
CA SER A 47 -12.78 23.49 21.46
C SER A 47 -12.58 23.80 19.98
N THR A 48 -11.34 24.00 19.54
CA THR A 48 -11.03 24.33 18.16
C THR A 48 -9.97 23.41 17.60
N PRO A 49 -10.00 23.16 16.28
CA PRO A 49 -9.03 22.29 15.60
C PRO A 49 -7.57 22.76 15.65
N THR A 50 -7.36 24.01 16.06
CA THR A 50 -6.04 24.60 16.26
C THR A 50 -5.75 24.77 17.74
N ILE A 51 -4.53 24.42 18.17
CA ILE A 51 -4.03 24.87 19.48
C ILE A 51 -3.78 26.38 19.38
N GLY A 52 -4.83 27.16 19.65
CA GLY A 52 -4.78 28.62 19.68
C GLY A 52 -4.15 29.19 20.94
N SER A 53 -4.08 28.43 22.04
CA SER A 53 -3.54 28.95 23.30
C SER A 53 -2.02 28.87 23.35
N SER A 54 -1.37 30.00 23.65
CA SER A 54 0.08 30.07 23.92
C SER A 54 0.48 29.09 25.03
N PHE A 55 -0.36 28.94 26.04
CA PHE A 55 -0.14 28.03 27.17
C PHE A 55 0.08 26.57 26.76
N LEU A 56 -0.70 26.05 25.82
CA LEU A 56 -0.54 24.67 25.36
C LEU A 56 0.74 24.51 24.53
N LYS A 57 1.08 25.51 23.72
CA LYS A 57 2.34 25.51 22.96
C LYS A 57 3.54 25.47 23.91
N ASP A 58 3.53 26.28 24.97
CA ASP A 58 4.61 26.33 25.95
C ASP A 58 4.77 25.01 26.74
N ARG A 59 3.66 24.32 27.02
CA ARG A 59 3.72 23.01 27.68
C ARG A 59 4.27 21.94 26.75
N LEU A 60 3.78 21.88 25.52
CA LEU A 60 4.23 20.91 24.53
C LEU A 60 5.71 21.13 24.15
N SER A 61 6.18 22.37 24.13
CA SER A 61 7.58 22.70 23.83
C SER A 61 8.56 22.27 24.93
N ARG A 62 8.07 21.77 26.07
CA ARG A 62 8.88 21.19 27.16
C ARG A 62 8.84 19.67 27.18
N LYS A 63 8.04 19.05 26.31
CA LYS A 63 7.87 17.60 26.25
C LYS A 63 8.72 17.02 25.11
N LYS A 64 9.60 16.08 25.46
CA LYS A 64 10.31 15.24 24.49
C LYS A 64 9.43 14.04 24.16
N VAL A 65 8.93 13.98 22.92
CA VAL A 65 7.97 12.94 22.51
C VAL A 65 8.40 12.25 21.21
N LEU A 66 7.99 11.00 21.07
CA LEU A 66 7.98 10.31 19.78
C LEU A 66 6.53 10.13 19.32
N VAL A 67 6.18 10.75 18.20
CA VAL A 67 4.85 10.73 17.60
C VAL A 67 4.90 9.94 16.31
N VAL A 68 3.99 8.98 16.15
CA VAL A 68 3.85 8.20 14.91
C VAL A 68 2.50 8.48 14.30
N CYS A 69 2.46 9.16 13.16
CA CYS A 69 1.25 9.40 12.37
C CYS A 69 1.13 8.31 11.32
N ASP A 70 0.28 7.32 11.56
CA ASP A 70 0.10 6.19 10.66
C ASP A 70 -1.03 6.40 9.64
N ASP A 71 -0.77 6.00 8.39
CA ASP A 71 -1.68 6.01 7.24
C ASP A 71 -2.26 7.41 6.92
N VAL A 72 -1.40 8.43 6.91
CA VAL A 72 -1.79 9.80 6.56
C VAL A 72 -2.12 9.86 5.07
N SER A 73 -3.35 10.27 4.73
CA SER A 73 -3.86 10.32 3.36
C SER A 73 -4.12 11.74 2.85
N LYS A 74 -4.09 12.76 3.73
CA LYS A 74 -4.36 14.15 3.36
C LYS A 74 -3.44 15.12 4.11
N LEU A 75 -2.96 16.15 3.42
CA LEU A 75 -2.16 17.24 4.00
C LEU A 75 -2.84 17.85 5.23
N SER A 76 -4.15 18.07 5.16
CA SER A 76 -4.93 18.68 6.24
C SER A 76 -4.80 17.93 7.58
N GLN A 77 -4.52 16.62 7.56
CA GLN A 77 -4.30 15.85 8.80
C GLN A 77 -3.02 16.30 9.53
N LEU A 78 -1.96 16.60 8.78
CA LEU A 78 -0.70 17.09 9.33
C LEU A 78 -0.82 18.57 9.73
N GLU A 79 -1.44 19.41 8.89
CA GLU A 79 -1.67 20.82 9.22
C GLU A 79 -2.48 20.99 10.51
N TYR A 80 -3.45 20.11 10.73
CA TYR A 80 -4.24 20.10 11.95
C TYR A 80 -3.37 19.81 13.19
N LEU A 81 -2.56 18.75 13.13
CA LEU A 81 -1.70 18.33 14.24
C LEU A 81 -0.54 19.31 14.48
N PHE A 82 0.03 19.89 13.42
CA PHE A 82 1.35 20.52 13.45
C PHE A 82 1.45 21.88 12.75
N GLY A 83 0.44 22.33 11.99
CA GLY A 83 0.45 23.54 11.12
C GLY A 83 0.54 24.90 11.83
N GLY A 84 0.90 24.93 13.12
CA GLY A 84 1.32 26.15 13.81
C GLY A 84 2.67 25.88 14.46
N ASN A 85 3.73 26.45 13.88
CA ASN A 85 5.16 26.16 14.09
C ASN A 85 5.59 25.69 15.50
N ASN A 86 6.49 24.70 15.49
CA ASN A 86 7.32 24.17 16.59
C ASN A 86 6.61 23.97 17.93
N ARG A 87 5.66 23.02 17.95
CA ARG A 87 4.90 22.67 19.15
C ARG A 87 5.63 21.74 20.10
N LEU A 88 6.55 20.92 19.61
CA LEU A 88 7.17 19.86 20.41
C LEU A 88 8.49 20.32 21.01
N GLY A 89 8.85 19.74 22.15
CA GLY A 89 10.12 20.06 22.79
C GLY A 89 11.32 19.56 22.00
N PRO A 90 12.52 20.07 22.33
CA PRO A 90 13.77 19.62 21.72
C PRO A 90 13.91 18.09 21.74
N GLU A 91 14.59 17.55 20.73
CA GLU A 91 14.80 16.11 20.53
C GLU A 91 13.54 15.26 20.25
N SER A 92 12.36 15.87 20.19
CA SER A 92 11.14 15.18 19.75
C SER A 92 11.27 14.69 18.31
N ARG A 93 10.61 13.57 18.00
CA ARG A 93 10.60 12.97 16.67
C ARG A 93 9.17 12.71 16.21
N VAL A 94 8.89 13.00 14.95
CA VAL A 94 7.61 12.68 14.30
C VAL A 94 7.90 11.75 13.14
N ILE A 95 7.24 10.60 13.12
CA ILE A 95 7.31 9.61 12.05
C ILE A 95 5.96 9.63 11.35
N VAL A 96 5.94 9.96 10.06
CA VAL A 96 4.72 9.92 9.25
C VAL A 96 4.82 8.74 8.30
N THR A 97 3.79 7.89 8.26
CA THR A 97 3.63 6.89 7.21
C THR A 97 2.50 7.32 6.28
N THR A 98 2.71 7.14 4.98
CA THR A 98 1.71 7.44 3.97
C THR A 98 1.94 6.55 2.76
N ARG A 99 0.88 6.35 1.97
CA ARG A 99 0.96 5.75 0.63
C ARG A 99 1.11 6.81 -0.45
N ASP A 100 0.91 8.09 -0.13
CA ASP A 100 0.94 9.22 -1.07
C ASP A 100 2.08 10.17 -0.72
N LYS A 101 3.15 10.16 -1.52
CA LYS A 101 4.34 10.96 -1.26
C LYS A 101 4.07 12.46 -1.33
N GLN A 102 3.02 12.91 -2.04
CA GLN A 102 2.67 14.32 -2.13
C GLN A 102 2.24 14.90 -0.79
N VAL A 103 1.66 14.08 0.10
CA VAL A 103 1.33 14.51 1.46
C VAL A 103 2.58 14.96 2.23
N LEU A 104 3.72 14.28 2.02
CA LEU A 104 4.98 14.61 2.67
C LEU A 104 5.62 15.86 2.04
N ILE A 105 5.64 15.92 0.70
CA ILE A 105 6.23 17.03 -0.07
C ILE A 105 5.48 18.34 0.21
N GLN A 106 4.14 18.33 0.13
CA GLN A 106 3.32 19.51 0.35
C GLN A 106 3.43 20.03 1.78
N TYR A 107 3.63 19.15 2.76
CA TYR A 107 3.85 19.55 4.15
C TYR A 107 5.27 20.10 4.39
N GLY A 108 6.22 19.83 3.49
CA GLY A 108 7.62 20.25 3.64
C GLY A 108 8.45 19.30 4.50
N ILE A 109 8.22 17.99 4.42
CA ILE A 109 9.05 16.98 5.09
C ILE A 109 10.29 16.68 4.24
N ASP A 110 11.47 17.01 4.76
CA ASP A 110 12.74 16.83 4.03
C ASP A 110 13.25 15.38 4.03
N LEU A 111 13.05 14.65 5.14
CA LEU A 111 13.55 13.28 5.30
C LEU A 111 12.49 12.25 4.92
N ILE A 112 12.49 11.81 3.67
CA ILE A 112 11.57 10.80 3.15
C ILE A 112 12.30 9.47 2.94
N TYR A 113 11.83 8.43 3.62
CA TYR A 113 12.31 7.06 3.43
C TYR A 113 11.30 6.27 2.59
N LYS A 114 11.71 5.84 1.40
CA LYS A 114 10.91 4.93 0.56
C LYS A 114 11.04 3.51 1.13
N MET A 115 9.90 2.90 1.46
CA MET A 115 9.90 1.52 1.95
C MET A 115 10.21 0.55 0.82
N GLU A 116 11.20 -0.31 1.04
CA GLU A 116 11.62 -1.35 0.10
C GLU A 116 10.90 -2.68 0.37
N GLU A 117 10.87 -3.54 -0.64
CA GLU A 117 10.46 -4.94 -0.52
C GLU A 117 11.44 -5.67 0.41
N LEU A 118 10.96 -6.75 1.06
CA LEU A 118 11.87 -7.62 1.79
C LEU A 118 12.79 -8.34 0.80
N ASP A 119 14.08 -8.44 1.14
CA ASP A 119 14.99 -9.31 0.40
C ASP A 119 14.61 -10.79 0.58
N ASP A 120 15.27 -11.68 -0.17
CA ASP A 120 14.97 -13.10 -0.17
C ASP A 120 15.15 -13.74 1.22
N ASP A 121 16.20 -13.36 1.96
CA ASP A 121 16.50 -13.92 3.28
C ASP A 121 15.48 -13.43 4.33
N GLU A 122 15.15 -12.14 4.32
CA GLU A 122 14.11 -11.54 5.16
C GLU A 122 12.74 -12.15 4.86
N SER A 123 12.45 -12.39 3.58
CA SER A 123 11.21 -13.01 3.11
C SER A 123 11.08 -14.46 3.57
N ILE A 124 12.13 -15.27 3.40
CA ILE A 124 12.20 -16.65 3.88
C ILE A 124 11.99 -16.69 5.38
N LYS A 125 12.74 -15.86 6.12
CA LYS A 125 12.65 -15.81 7.57
C LYS A 125 11.25 -15.46 8.04
N LEU A 126 10.63 -14.43 7.46
CA LEU A 126 9.27 -14.02 7.81
C LEU A 126 8.25 -15.13 7.52
N PHE A 127 8.35 -15.78 6.36
CA PHE A 127 7.45 -16.88 6.00
C PHE A 127 7.57 -18.05 6.98
N CYS A 128 8.79 -18.52 7.24
CA CYS A 128 9.05 -19.64 8.14
C CYS A 128 8.57 -19.36 9.57
N GLN A 129 8.75 -18.13 10.07
CA GLN A 129 8.28 -17.75 11.40
C GLN A 129 6.75 -17.84 11.52
N ARG A 130 6.04 -17.53 10.42
CA ARG A 130 4.59 -17.52 10.38
C ARG A 130 4.02 -18.92 10.15
N ALA A 131 4.58 -19.67 9.20
CA ALA A 131 4.09 -20.97 8.76
C ALA A 131 4.59 -22.14 9.63
N PHE A 132 5.85 -22.11 10.07
CA PHE A 132 6.54 -23.26 10.67
C PHE A 132 7.09 -22.99 12.07
N LYS A 133 6.97 -21.76 12.58
CA LYS A 133 7.56 -21.33 13.87
C LYS A 133 9.09 -21.51 13.92
N SER A 134 9.74 -21.46 12.76
CA SER A 134 11.20 -21.54 12.59
C SER A 134 11.73 -20.30 11.87
N ASN A 135 13.05 -20.07 11.89
CA ASN A 135 13.65 -18.98 11.10
C ASN A 135 13.99 -19.40 9.66
N HIS A 136 14.11 -20.70 9.39
CA HIS A 136 14.49 -21.25 8.10
C HIS A 136 13.74 -22.57 7.87
N PRO A 137 13.58 -22.99 6.60
CA PRO A 137 12.99 -24.29 6.31
C PRO A 137 13.93 -25.41 6.80
N THR A 138 13.39 -26.35 7.58
CA THR A 138 14.15 -27.50 8.10
C THR A 138 13.95 -28.77 7.28
N GLU A 139 12.96 -28.78 6.39
CA GLU A 139 12.57 -29.92 5.57
C GLU A 139 12.43 -29.52 4.10
N TYR A 140 12.62 -30.48 3.19
CA TYR A 140 12.49 -30.26 1.75
C TYR A 140 11.11 -29.72 1.34
N HIS A 141 10.04 -30.22 1.96
CA HIS A 141 8.68 -29.73 1.72
C HIS A 141 8.51 -28.25 2.10
N GLN A 142 9.08 -27.82 3.23
CA GLN A 142 9.06 -26.42 3.66
C GLN A 142 9.83 -25.51 2.70
N LEU A 143 10.96 -25.99 2.16
CA LEU A 143 11.74 -25.27 1.15
C LEU A 143 10.90 -25.03 -0.13
N LYS A 144 10.28 -26.10 -0.65
CA LYS A 144 9.41 -26.03 -1.83
C LYS A 144 8.21 -25.10 -1.61
N LEU A 145 7.57 -25.16 -0.45
CA LEU A 145 6.49 -24.24 -0.09
C LEU A 145 6.96 -22.79 -0.04
N SER A 146 8.12 -22.55 0.59
CA SER A 146 8.70 -21.20 0.69
C SER A 146 8.93 -20.62 -0.71
N GLN A 147 9.55 -21.38 -1.61
CA GLN A 147 9.76 -20.94 -3.00
C GLN A 147 8.45 -20.59 -3.70
N MET A 148 7.41 -21.42 -3.58
CA MET A 148 6.11 -21.15 -4.21
C MET A 148 5.47 -19.87 -3.66
N VAL A 149 5.40 -19.73 -2.33
CA VAL A 149 4.75 -18.59 -1.66
C VAL A 149 5.53 -17.30 -1.90
N LEU A 150 6.86 -17.33 -1.80
CA LEU A 150 7.69 -16.14 -1.97
C LEU A 150 7.75 -15.68 -3.42
N SER A 151 7.74 -16.61 -4.39
CA SER A 151 7.61 -16.25 -5.82
C SER A 151 6.31 -15.50 -6.12
N PHE A 152 5.26 -15.76 -5.34
CA PHE A 152 3.98 -15.07 -5.44
C PHE A 152 3.98 -13.73 -4.70
N ALA A 153 4.47 -13.72 -3.45
CA ALA A 153 4.43 -12.54 -2.61
C ALA A 153 5.44 -11.46 -3.05
N ASN A 154 6.53 -11.86 -3.73
CA ASN A 154 7.57 -10.98 -4.28
C ASN A 154 8.04 -9.93 -3.26
N GLY A 155 8.53 -10.39 -2.10
CA GLY A 155 9.03 -9.52 -1.04
C GLY A 155 7.96 -8.74 -0.27
N ASN A 156 6.66 -8.89 -0.59
CA ASN A 156 5.60 -8.18 0.12
C ASN A 156 5.35 -8.80 1.52
N PRO A 157 5.66 -8.08 2.62
CA PRO A 157 5.57 -8.63 3.97
C PRO A 157 4.14 -8.96 4.40
N LEU A 158 3.14 -8.23 3.88
CA LEU A 158 1.74 -8.45 4.20
C LEU A 158 1.24 -9.75 3.58
N ALA A 159 1.50 -9.97 2.30
CA ALA A 159 1.14 -11.22 1.63
C ALA A 159 1.83 -12.43 2.28
N ILE A 160 3.13 -12.32 2.58
CA ILE A 160 3.87 -13.38 3.28
C ILE A 160 3.22 -13.71 4.62
N LYS A 161 2.85 -12.70 5.42
CA LYS A 161 2.19 -12.91 6.72
C LYS A 161 0.83 -13.56 6.57
N VAL A 162 -0.03 -13.04 5.68
CA VAL A 162 -1.39 -13.57 5.47
C VAL A 162 -1.33 -15.04 5.05
N ILE A 163 -0.47 -15.38 4.10
CA ILE A 163 -0.32 -16.74 3.60
C ILE A 163 0.33 -17.63 4.66
N GLY A 164 1.46 -17.21 5.24
CA GLY A 164 2.18 -17.99 6.24
C GLY A 164 1.33 -18.29 7.46
N SER A 165 0.49 -17.35 7.91
CA SER A 165 -0.40 -17.55 9.06
C SER A 165 -1.59 -18.48 8.81
N SER A 166 -1.93 -18.82 7.55
CA SER A 166 -3.02 -19.74 7.24
C SER A 166 -2.59 -21.22 7.18
N LEU A 167 -1.29 -21.51 7.23
CA LEU A 167 -0.73 -22.86 7.03
C LEU A 167 -0.54 -23.72 8.30
N PRO A 168 -0.32 -23.18 9.52
CA PRO A 168 -0.15 -24.00 10.71
C PRO A 168 -1.32 -24.96 10.97
N GLY A 169 -1.01 -26.19 11.42
CA GLY A 169 -2.02 -27.22 11.73
C GLY A 169 -2.65 -27.91 10.52
N LYS A 170 -2.15 -27.67 9.31
CA LYS A 170 -2.62 -28.29 8.07
C LYS A 170 -1.66 -29.40 7.60
N THR A 171 -2.19 -30.36 6.83
CA THR A 171 -1.37 -31.42 6.23
C THR A 171 -0.47 -30.86 5.13
N GLN A 172 0.65 -31.53 4.87
CA GLN A 172 1.59 -31.14 3.80
C GLN A 172 0.87 -31.00 2.44
N SER A 173 -0.02 -31.95 2.11
CA SER A 173 -0.81 -31.93 0.86
C SER A 173 -1.74 -30.72 0.77
N TYR A 174 -2.37 -30.31 1.89
CA TYR A 174 -3.19 -29.10 1.92
C TYR A 174 -2.34 -27.86 1.67
N GLN A 175 -1.20 -27.75 2.36
CA GLN A 175 -0.31 -26.59 2.21
C GLN A 175 0.22 -26.46 0.78
N GLU A 176 0.60 -27.57 0.12
CA GLU A 176 1.01 -27.55 -1.28
C GLU A 176 -0.14 -27.14 -2.22
N SER A 177 -1.35 -27.65 -1.97
CA SER A 177 -2.54 -27.28 -2.75
C SER A 177 -2.85 -25.79 -2.64
N GLU A 178 -2.82 -25.24 -1.42
CA GLU A 178 -3.04 -23.81 -1.20
C GLU A 178 -1.94 -22.95 -1.83
N ALA A 179 -0.67 -23.37 -1.77
CA ALA A 179 0.43 -22.66 -2.42
C ALA A 179 0.30 -22.67 -3.95
N LYS A 180 -0.14 -23.78 -4.54
CA LYS A 180 -0.40 -23.87 -6.00
C LYS A 180 -1.54 -22.94 -6.44
N LYS A 181 -2.60 -22.84 -5.63
CA LYS A 181 -3.74 -21.95 -5.91
C LYS A 181 -3.35 -20.47 -5.94
N LEU A 182 -2.30 -20.04 -5.24
CA LEU A 182 -1.89 -18.63 -5.21
C LEU A 182 -1.68 -18.02 -6.60
N LYS A 183 -1.15 -18.80 -7.54
CA LYS A 183 -0.91 -18.36 -8.93
C LYS A 183 -2.15 -18.42 -9.81
N GLN A 184 -3.21 -19.09 -9.35
CA GLN A 184 -4.41 -19.39 -10.14
C GLN A 184 -5.64 -18.60 -9.65
N VAL A 185 -5.76 -18.39 -8.34
CA VAL A 185 -6.94 -17.83 -7.71
C VAL A 185 -6.53 -16.69 -6.79
N PRO A 186 -7.19 -15.53 -6.91
CA PRO A 186 -6.92 -14.39 -6.04
C PRO A 186 -7.24 -14.67 -4.59
N LYS A 187 -6.35 -14.24 -3.69
CA LYS A 187 -6.65 -14.23 -2.25
C LYS A 187 -7.41 -12.96 -1.89
N LEU A 188 -8.72 -13.10 -1.72
CA LEU A 188 -9.67 -12.02 -1.38
C LEU A 188 -9.20 -11.14 -0.20
N ASP A 189 -8.55 -11.72 0.82
CA ASP A 189 -8.10 -10.94 1.98
C ASP A 189 -6.93 -10.00 1.66
N ILE A 190 -6.01 -10.41 0.78
CA ILE A 190 -4.90 -9.57 0.32
C ILE A 190 -5.46 -8.48 -0.60
N GLN A 191 -6.37 -8.84 -1.51
CA GLN A 191 -7.00 -7.89 -2.41
C GLN A 191 -7.78 -6.81 -1.66
N LYS A 192 -8.56 -7.16 -0.64
CA LYS A 192 -9.32 -6.18 0.16
C LYS A 192 -8.40 -5.10 0.75
N LEU A 193 -7.22 -5.48 1.22
CA LEU A 193 -6.25 -4.56 1.80
C LEU A 193 -5.59 -3.66 0.74
N LEU A 194 -5.30 -4.20 -0.45
CA LEU A 194 -4.72 -3.42 -1.55
C LEU A 194 -5.75 -2.49 -2.20
N LYS A 195 -7.02 -2.92 -2.24
CA LYS A 195 -8.11 -2.23 -2.92
C LYS A 195 -8.39 -0.85 -2.33
N TRP A 196 -8.12 -0.61 -1.05
CA TRP A 196 -8.26 0.73 -0.47
C TRP A 196 -7.43 1.81 -1.17
N SER A 197 -6.24 1.47 -1.66
CA SER A 197 -5.41 2.45 -2.39
C SER A 197 -5.97 2.70 -3.79
N PHE A 198 -6.54 1.68 -4.41
CA PHE A 198 -7.23 1.77 -5.70
C PHE A 198 -8.56 2.54 -5.59
N ASP A 199 -9.36 2.30 -4.55
CA ASP A 199 -10.67 2.92 -4.37
C ASP A 199 -10.54 4.45 -4.20
N GLY A 200 -9.41 4.92 -3.68
CA GLY A 200 -9.07 6.35 -3.54
C GLY A 200 -8.64 7.07 -4.82
N LEU A 201 -8.52 6.35 -5.95
CA LEU A 201 -8.21 6.94 -7.27
C LEU A 201 -9.43 7.58 -7.93
N GLU A 202 -9.19 8.58 -8.78
CA GLU A 202 -10.18 9.12 -9.69
C GLU A 202 -10.59 8.07 -10.75
N CYS A 203 -11.76 8.26 -11.38
CA CYS A 203 -12.29 7.30 -12.36
C CYS A 203 -11.30 6.99 -13.50
N GLU A 204 -10.70 8.01 -14.12
CA GLU A 204 -9.73 7.79 -15.21
C GLU A 204 -8.40 7.18 -14.71
N GLU A 205 -7.98 7.48 -13.49
CA GLU A 205 -6.80 6.86 -12.89
C GLU A 205 -7.02 5.37 -12.61
N LYS A 206 -8.25 4.99 -12.24
CA LYS A 206 -8.64 3.57 -12.09
C LYS A 206 -8.55 2.84 -13.41
N GLU A 207 -9.11 3.39 -14.48
CA GLU A 207 -9.02 2.80 -15.82
C GLU A 207 -7.57 2.68 -16.29
N MET A 208 -6.76 3.73 -16.08
CA MET A 208 -5.34 3.73 -16.40
C MET A 208 -4.56 2.68 -15.60
N PHE A 209 -4.83 2.54 -14.29
CA PHE A 209 -4.22 1.51 -13.46
C PHE A 209 -4.50 0.11 -14.01
N ILE A 210 -5.75 -0.16 -14.42
CA ILE A 210 -6.16 -1.44 -14.98
C ILE A 210 -5.45 -1.68 -16.32
N ASP A 211 -5.38 -0.68 -17.21
CA ASP A 211 -4.66 -0.79 -18.48
C ASP A 211 -3.18 -1.11 -18.27
N ILE A 212 -2.53 -0.48 -17.29
CA ILE A 212 -1.14 -0.78 -16.95
C ILE A 212 -1.00 -2.22 -16.45
N ALA A 213 -1.92 -2.67 -15.60
CA ALA A 213 -1.91 -4.04 -15.07
C ALA A 213 -2.07 -5.08 -16.19
N CYS A 214 -2.97 -4.83 -17.15
CA CYS A 214 -3.26 -5.74 -18.25
C CYS A 214 -2.17 -5.73 -19.33
N PHE A 215 -1.66 -4.57 -19.73
CA PHE A 215 -0.90 -4.43 -20.98
C PHE A 215 0.48 -3.82 -20.84
N PHE A 216 0.65 -2.85 -19.93
CA PHE A 216 1.83 -1.96 -19.99
C PHE A 216 2.89 -2.21 -18.90
N LYS A 217 2.74 -3.25 -18.08
CA LYS A 217 3.81 -3.65 -17.16
C LYS A 217 5.07 -4.05 -17.93
N GLY A 218 6.18 -3.38 -17.64
CA GLY A 218 7.48 -3.62 -18.23
C GLY A 218 7.75 -2.87 -19.53
N VAL A 219 6.77 -2.09 -20.01
CA VAL A 219 6.87 -1.29 -21.23
C VAL A 219 7.52 0.06 -20.93
N ASP A 220 8.20 0.63 -21.92
CA ASP A 220 8.82 1.96 -21.84
C ASP A 220 7.80 3.06 -21.48
N ARG A 221 8.15 3.91 -20.51
CA ARG A 221 7.28 4.94 -19.94
C ARG A 221 6.87 5.97 -20.97
N ASP A 222 7.79 6.43 -21.82
CA ASP A 222 7.50 7.48 -22.78
C ASP A 222 6.56 6.95 -23.87
N PHE A 223 6.75 5.69 -24.26
CA PHE A 223 5.82 5.00 -25.17
C PHE A 223 4.42 4.84 -24.55
N VAL A 224 4.33 4.34 -23.31
CA VAL A 224 3.05 4.18 -22.61
C VAL A 224 2.33 5.52 -22.46
N THR A 225 3.06 6.57 -22.07
CA THR A 225 2.51 7.92 -21.93
C THR A 225 1.89 8.40 -23.26
N ARG A 226 2.61 8.26 -24.38
CA ARG A 226 2.11 8.67 -25.71
C ARG A 226 0.85 7.92 -26.12
N ILE A 227 0.74 6.62 -25.83
CA ILE A 227 -0.47 5.85 -26.11
C ILE A 227 -1.60 6.35 -25.22
N MET A 228 -1.34 6.52 -23.93
CA MET A 228 -2.36 6.92 -22.96
C MET A 228 -2.87 8.35 -23.20
N GLU A 229 -2.05 9.26 -23.72
CA GLU A 229 -2.49 10.62 -24.10
C GLU A 229 -3.55 10.63 -25.20
N ALA A 230 -3.61 9.59 -26.03
CA ALA A 230 -4.67 9.44 -27.03
C ALA A 230 -6.01 8.95 -26.43
N CYS A 231 -5.96 8.31 -25.25
CA CYS A 231 -7.13 7.70 -24.60
C CYS A 231 -7.63 8.49 -23.38
N TYR A 232 -6.72 9.16 -22.67
CA TYR A 232 -6.94 9.81 -21.38
C TYR A 232 -6.43 11.24 -21.41
N LEU A 233 -7.29 12.18 -20.99
CA LEU A 233 -6.87 13.57 -20.82
C LEU A 233 -5.81 13.67 -19.71
N SER A 234 -4.75 14.43 -19.99
CA SER A 234 -3.66 14.67 -19.04
C SER A 234 -2.97 13.38 -18.55
N ALA A 235 -2.85 12.37 -19.41
CA ALA A 235 -2.31 11.05 -19.05
C ALA A 235 -0.99 11.09 -18.26
N TYR A 236 -0.06 11.97 -18.66
CA TYR A 236 1.21 12.17 -17.93
C TYR A 236 0.98 12.45 -16.44
N SER A 237 0.10 13.41 -16.10
CA SER A 237 -0.21 13.75 -14.70
C SER A 237 -0.82 12.58 -13.93
N ARG A 238 -1.63 11.75 -14.60
CA ARG A 238 -2.25 10.57 -14.00
C ARG A 238 -1.23 9.47 -13.73
N ILE A 239 -0.27 9.28 -14.63
CA ILE A 239 0.88 8.38 -14.40
C ILE A 239 1.68 8.86 -13.18
N GLU A 240 1.95 10.16 -13.07
CA GLU A 240 2.62 10.73 -11.90
C GLU A 240 1.81 10.51 -10.61
N ASN A 241 0.50 10.69 -10.63
CA ASN A 241 -0.36 10.43 -9.48
C ASN A 241 -0.31 8.95 -9.04
N LEU A 242 -0.29 8.00 -9.97
CA LEU A 242 -0.13 6.57 -9.65
C LEU A 242 1.25 6.27 -9.05
N ILE A 243 2.31 6.94 -9.50
CA ILE A 243 3.66 6.84 -8.90
C ILE A 243 3.67 7.44 -7.50
N ASP A 244 3.06 8.60 -7.31
CA ASP A 244 2.97 9.30 -6.03
C ASP A 244 2.25 8.47 -4.97
N LYS A 245 1.20 7.77 -5.39
CA LYS A 245 0.40 6.83 -4.58
C LYS A 245 1.02 5.43 -4.45
N SER A 246 2.25 5.25 -4.93
CA SER A 246 3.00 3.99 -4.86
C SER A 246 2.29 2.78 -5.48
N LEU A 247 1.40 3.01 -6.46
CA LEU A 247 0.68 1.94 -7.18
C LEU A 247 1.47 1.40 -8.37
N ILE A 248 2.33 2.25 -8.94
CA ILE A 248 3.31 1.89 -9.96
C ILE A 248 4.65 2.53 -9.63
N TYR A 249 5.72 2.11 -10.30
CA TYR A 249 7.02 2.77 -10.22
C TYR A 249 7.75 2.66 -11.56
N VAL A 250 8.78 3.49 -11.75
CA VAL A 250 9.60 3.48 -12.96
C VAL A 250 10.98 2.94 -12.61
N SER A 251 11.47 1.99 -13.40
CA SER A 251 12.85 1.48 -13.31
C SER A 251 13.38 1.25 -14.72
N GLU A 252 14.58 1.75 -15.03
CA GLU A 252 15.18 1.69 -16.37
C GLU A 252 14.24 2.21 -17.47
N ASN A 253 13.58 3.36 -17.21
CA ASN A 253 12.52 3.95 -18.04
C ASN A 253 11.30 3.04 -18.32
N LYS A 254 11.13 1.94 -17.60
CA LYS A 254 9.98 1.04 -17.78
C LYS A 254 8.97 1.21 -16.66
N ILE A 255 7.69 1.21 -17.01
CA ILE A 255 6.60 1.15 -16.04
C ILE A 255 6.65 -0.22 -15.36
N LYS A 256 6.66 -0.23 -14.03
CA LYS A 256 6.63 -1.43 -13.21
C LYS A 256 5.47 -1.35 -12.25
N MET A 257 4.92 -2.52 -11.94
CA MET A 257 3.84 -2.69 -10.98
C MET A 257 4.11 -3.94 -10.16
N HIS A 258 3.92 -3.83 -8.84
CA HIS A 258 4.08 -4.96 -7.93
C HIS A 258 3.13 -6.11 -8.33
N GLY A 259 3.58 -7.36 -8.25
CA GLY A 259 2.82 -8.53 -8.71
C GLY A 259 1.40 -8.60 -8.10
N LEU A 260 1.27 -8.33 -6.81
CA LEU A 260 -0.04 -8.30 -6.13
C LEU A 260 -0.97 -7.16 -6.61
N LEU A 261 -0.43 -6.00 -7.00
CA LEU A 261 -1.22 -4.91 -7.55
C LEU A 261 -1.69 -5.26 -8.97
N GLN A 262 -0.81 -5.87 -9.76
CA GLN A 262 -1.16 -6.36 -11.09
C GLN A 262 -2.25 -7.42 -11.02
N GLN A 263 -2.11 -8.38 -10.11
CA GLN A 263 -3.13 -9.39 -9.87
C GLN A 263 -4.46 -8.76 -9.46
N MET A 264 -4.46 -7.80 -8.53
CA MET A 264 -5.67 -7.05 -8.18
C MET A 264 -6.32 -6.39 -9.40
N GLY A 265 -5.53 -5.80 -10.31
CA GLY A 265 -6.04 -5.22 -11.57
C GLY A 265 -6.70 -6.27 -12.46
N TRP A 266 -6.04 -7.41 -12.68
CA TRP A 266 -6.60 -8.55 -13.42
C TRP A 266 -7.92 -9.05 -12.81
N ASP A 267 -7.97 -9.10 -11.49
CA ASP A 267 -9.14 -9.62 -10.79
C ASP A 267 -10.33 -8.67 -10.84
N ILE A 268 -10.08 -7.37 -10.86
CA ILE A 268 -11.15 -6.39 -11.10
C ILE A 268 -11.83 -6.69 -12.43
N VAL A 269 -11.04 -6.88 -13.49
CA VAL A 269 -11.55 -7.16 -14.84
C VAL A 269 -12.19 -8.55 -14.93
N TYR A 270 -11.56 -9.57 -14.34
CA TYR A 270 -12.11 -10.93 -14.28
C TYR A 270 -13.50 -10.96 -13.64
N ASN A 271 -13.69 -10.18 -12.57
CA ASN A 271 -14.95 -10.12 -11.82
C ASN A 271 -16.06 -9.33 -12.53
N GLU A 272 -15.78 -8.60 -13.60
CA GLU A 272 -16.83 -8.01 -14.44
C GLU A 272 -17.68 -9.10 -15.09
N SER A 273 -17.04 -10.19 -15.51
CA SER A 273 -17.70 -11.36 -16.06
C SER A 273 -16.81 -12.61 -15.95
N PRO A 274 -16.93 -13.41 -14.87
CA PRO A 274 -16.08 -14.58 -14.67
C PRO A 274 -16.23 -15.66 -15.75
N LEU A 275 -17.45 -15.86 -16.26
CA LEU A 275 -17.80 -16.95 -17.17
C LEU A 275 -17.83 -16.57 -18.65
N GLU A 276 -17.96 -15.27 -18.96
CA GLU A 276 -18.10 -14.77 -20.33
C GLU A 276 -16.98 -13.73 -20.59
N PRO A 277 -15.78 -14.16 -21.04
CA PRO A 277 -14.64 -13.28 -21.28
C PRO A 277 -14.95 -12.12 -22.23
N GLU A 278 -15.79 -12.31 -23.24
CA GLU A 278 -16.22 -11.31 -24.21
C GLU A 278 -16.99 -10.13 -23.61
N ARG A 279 -17.50 -10.28 -22.37
CA ARG A 279 -18.18 -9.22 -21.63
C ARG A 279 -17.25 -8.41 -20.73
N ARG A 280 -15.97 -8.79 -20.63
CA ARG A 280 -14.97 -8.06 -19.85
C ARG A 280 -14.47 -6.85 -20.63
N SER A 281 -14.12 -5.79 -19.92
CA SER A 281 -13.60 -4.53 -20.45
C SER A 281 -12.21 -4.70 -21.06
N ARG A 282 -11.41 -5.64 -20.54
CA ARG A 282 -10.10 -6.04 -21.10
C ARG A 282 -9.92 -7.55 -21.12
N LEU A 283 -9.09 -8.00 -22.04
CA LEU A 283 -8.59 -9.37 -22.12
C LEU A 283 -7.07 -9.33 -22.14
N TRP A 284 -6.44 -10.07 -21.22
CA TRP A 284 -4.97 -10.18 -21.13
C TRP A 284 -4.49 -11.64 -21.16
N ILE A 285 -5.42 -12.60 -21.14
CA ILE A 285 -5.13 -14.03 -21.23
C ILE A 285 -5.15 -14.41 -22.72
N PRO A 286 -4.05 -14.95 -23.29
CA PRO A 286 -3.99 -15.27 -24.71
C PRO A 286 -5.10 -16.22 -25.18
N ASP A 287 -5.45 -17.23 -24.37
CA ASP A 287 -6.50 -18.20 -24.70
C ASP A 287 -7.88 -17.51 -24.77
N ASP A 288 -8.24 -16.70 -23.77
CA ASP A 288 -9.48 -15.91 -23.79
C ASP A 288 -9.53 -14.96 -25.00
N ILE A 289 -8.41 -14.33 -25.37
CA ILE A 289 -8.33 -13.46 -26.55
C ILE A 289 -8.59 -14.25 -27.84
N TYR A 290 -7.97 -15.43 -27.96
CA TYR A 290 -8.11 -16.30 -29.13
C TYR A 290 -9.57 -16.78 -29.29
N ASP A 291 -10.19 -17.27 -28.22
CA ASP A 291 -11.57 -17.76 -28.24
C ASP A 291 -12.54 -16.65 -28.63
N VAL A 292 -12.40 -15.48 -28.00
CA VAL A 292 -13.24 -14.31 -28.26
C VAL A 292 -13.07 -13.77 -29.69
N LEU A 293 -11.85 -13.81 -30.25
CA LEU A 293 -11.58 -13.38 -31.63
C LEU A 293 -12.17 -14.34 -32.68
N ILE A 294 -12.15 -15.65 -32.42
CA ILE A 294 -12.67 -16.65 -33.37
C ILE A 294 -14.20 -16.66 -33.40
N GLU A 295 -14.84 -16.45 -32.25
CA GLU A 295 -16.30 -16.44 -32.17
C GLU A 295 -16.95 -15.17 -32.77
N ASN A 296 -16.15 -14.19 -33.24
CA ASN A 296 -16.60 -12.89 -33.77
C ASN A 296 -17.52 -12.12 -32.80
N SER A 297 -17.33 -12.33 -31.49
CA SER A 297 -18.22 -11.82 -30.45
C SER A 297 -18.00 -10.35 -30.08
N VAL A 298 -16.96 -9.70 -30.62
CA VAL A 298 -16.51 -8.35 -30.21
C VAL A 298 -16.70 -7.31 -31.31
N ARG A 299 -17.23 -6.14 -30.93
CA ARG A 299 -17.42 -4.99 -31.84
C ARG A 299 -16.15 -4.17 -32.07
N ALA A 300 -15.16 -4.24 -31.18
CA ALA A 300 -13.83 -3.64 -31.33
C ALA A 300 -12.84 -4.29 -30.35
N LEU A 301 -11.60 -4.54 -30.78
CA LEU A 301 -10.52 -5.05 -29.94
C LEU A 301 -9.28 -4.15 -30.13
N PHE A 302 -8.76 -3.56 -29.05
CA PHE A 302 -7.46 -2.89 -29.08
C PHE A 302 -6.38 -3.93 -28.79
N ILE A 303 -5.71 -4.40 -29.85
CA ILE A 303 -4.56 -5.29 -29.74
C ILE A 303 -3.30 -4.43 -29.71
N SER A 304 -2.66 -4.33 -28.54
CA SER A 304 -1.29 -3.81 -28.43
C SER A 304 -0.33 -4.95 -28.73
N PHE A 305 0.29 -4.95 -29.92
CA PHE A 305 1.41 -5.85 -30.20
C PHE A 305 2.66 -5.33 -29.48
N THR A 306 3.23 -6.16 -28.61
CA THR A 306 4.61 -6.01 -28.10
C THR A 306 5.60 -6.66 -29.05
#